data_AF-A0A3D4PBX9-F1
#
_entry.id   AF-A0A3D4PBX9-F1
#
_cell.length_a   1.000
_cell.length_b   1.000
_cell.length_c   1.000
_cell.angle_alpha   90.00
_cell.angle_beta   90.00
_cell.angle_gamma   90.00
#
_symmetry.space_group_name_H-M   'P 1'
#
loop_
_entity.id
_entity.type
_entity.pdbx_description
1 polymer ?
#
loop_
_entity_poly.entity_id
_entity_poly.type
_entity_poly.pdbx_seq_one_letter_code
_entity_poly.pdbx_strand_id
1 'polypeptide(L)'
;MFPWLILCSICLFSSTLSAEEFNVSGNSTTRNPLADSEIVITTTERLAGAIHSVTWNGKEFINSTDHGRQLQSATNFDFGSPMIPETFNPTEAGSVADGAGPTSSSRLLHLIAHENRLQTTIQMAFWLPPGGNSLGNPAKNQTVLSNHTLTKRVQIGIEGLPQVIEYETTFGLPIDEQHNFAQFEVLTGYMPPEFDHFFTYDLATGEIMPISVGPGEQKHPLIFATADKKYAMACVIPPVEFSEGWQGPAYGRFAFPDHHVVKWNCVYRYRNSSGVPASDYQFRTYVLIGDWELVVNGLAELNKRFQ
;
A
#
# COMPACT_ATOMS: atom_id res chain seq x y z
N MET A 1 -5.03 84.08 7.96
CA MET A 1 -6.11 83.13 8.31
C MET A 1 -6.15 82.06 7.21
N PHE A 2 -5.44 80.96 7.40
CA PHE A 2 -5.47 79.78 6.53
C PHE A 2 -5.15 78.56 7.41
N PRO A 3 -6.07 77.58 7.55
CA PRO A 3 -5.86 76.46 8.44
C PRO A 3 -5.07 75.34 7.75
N TRP A 4 -4.28 74.65 8.58
CA TRP A 4 -3.62 73.38 8.29
C TRP A 4 -4.61 72.30 7.84
N LEU A 5 -4.26 71.56 6.78
CA LEU A 5 -4.85 70.27 6.44
C LEU A 5 -3.79 69.19 6.70
N ILE A 6 -4.01 68.42 7.77
CA ILE A 6 -3.24 67.22 8.11
C ILE A 6 -3.76 66.08 7.24
N LEU A 7 -2.93 65.60 6.30
CA LEU A 7 -3.16 64.35 5.58
C LEU A 7 -2.77 63.18 6.51
N CYS A 8 -3.78 62.49 7.03
CA CYS A 8 -3.59 61.21 7.74
C CYS A 8 -3.49 60.09 6.69
N SER A 9 -2.27 59.60 6.45
CA SER A 9 -2.05 58.41 5.62
C SER A 9 -2.39 57.16 6.43
N ILE A 10 -3.48 56.49 6.08
CA ILE A 10 -3.83 55.18 6.63
C ILE A 10 -3.04 54.14 5.83
N CYS A 11 -1.92 53.69 6.40
CA CYS A 11 -1.21 52.51 5.90
C CYS A 11 -2.03 51.26 6.27
N LEU A 12 -2.75 50.70 5.29
CA LEU A 12 -3.31 49.35 5.38
C LEU A 12 -2.14 48.35 5.30
N PHE A 13 -1.75 47.80 6.44
CA PHE A 13 -0.87 46.64 6.48
C PHE A 13 -1.68 45.41 6.03
N SER A 14 -1.49 44.98 4.78
CA SER A 14 -1.89 43.64 4.35
C SER A 14 -0.97 42.62 4.99
N SER A 15 -1.38 42.04 6.12
CA SER A 15 -0.76 40.84 6.66
C SER A 15 -1.10 39.66 5.74
N THR A 16 -0.16 39.26 4.89
CA THR A 16 -0.20 37.95 4.23
C THR A 16 -0.05 36.89 5.31
N LEU A 17 -1.15 36.25 5.71
CA LEU A 17 -1.06 34.98 6.43
C LEU A 17 -0.40 33.98 5.49
N SER A 18 0.89 33.68 5.72
CA SER A 18 1.48 32.46 5.20
C SER A 18 0.74 31.31 5.85
N ALA A 19 0.06 30.47 5.08
CA ALA A 19 -0.41 29.20 5.59
C ALA A 19 0.84 28.41 6.00
N GLU A 20 1.05 28.22 7.30
CA GLU A 20 2.01 27.23 7.78
C GLU A 20 1.54 25.88 7.25
N GLU A 21 2.32 25.27 6.36
CA GLU A 21 2.05 23.93 5.87
C GLU A 21 2.25 23.00 7.08
N PHE A 22 1.16 22.49 7.64
CA PHE A 22 1.20 21.55 8.75
C PHE A 22 1.91 20.27 8.27
N ASN A 23 3.20 20.14 8.57
CA ASN A 23 3.97 18.94 8.26
C ASN A 23 3.58 17.82 9.24
N VAL A 24 2.84 16.85 8.73
CA VAL A 24 2.56 15.61 9.45
C VAL A 24 3.80 14.73 9.41
N SER A 25 4.37 14.42 10.56
CA SER A 25 5.48 13.46 10.65
C SER A 25 5.02 12.07 10.17
N GLY A 26 5.74 11.49 9.21
CA GLY A 26 5.51 10.10 8.78
C GLY A 26 6.15 9.04 9.68
N ASN A 27 6.95 9.45 10.67
CA ASN A 27 7.63 8.53 11.57
C ASN A 27 6.68 8.04 12.65
N SER A 28 6.44 6.73 12.68
CA SER A 28 5.58 6.10 13.69
C SER A 28 5.94 4.63 13.90
N THR A 29 5.58 4.11 15.08
CA THR A 29 5.76 2.70 15.43
C THR A 29 4.51 2.20 16.15
N THR A 30 3.99 1.07 15.67
CA THR A 30 2.82 0.36 16.20
C THR A 30 3.24 -1.07 16.49
N ARG A 31 2.78 -1.66 17.61
CA ARG A 31 3.26 -2.97 18.07
C ARG A 31 2.17 -3.79 18.75
N ASN A 32 2.32 -5.11 18.72
CA ASN A 32 1.47 -6.04 19.48
C ASN A 32 2.26 -7.28 19.90
N PRO A 33 2.08 -7.81 21.12
CA PRO A 33 2.71 -9.05 21.55
C PRO A 33 2.33 -10.25 20.68
N LEU A 34 3.31 -11.11 20.40
CA LEU A 34 3.12 -12.41 19.75
C LEU A 34 4.14 -13.41 20.30
N ALA A 35 3.66 -14.39 21.07
CA ALA A 35 4.49 -15.32 21.83
C ALA A 35 5.49 -14.57 22.74
N ASP A 36 6.77 -14.94 22.73
CA ASP A 36 7.83 -14.31 23.53
C ASP A 36 8.45 -13.05 22.88
N SER A 37 7.82 -12.53 21.82
CA SER A 37 8.24 -11.34 21.07
C SER A 37 7.04 -10.40 20.83
N GLU A 38 7.25 -9.38 20.00
CA GLU A 38 6.21 -8.52 19.44
C GLU A 38 6.31 -8.50 17.91
N ILE A 39 5.18 -8.28 17.24
CA ILE A 39 5.15 -7.76 15.88
C ILE A 39 5.28 -6.24 15.98
N VAL A 40 6.22 -5.65 15.25
CA VAL A 40 6.43 -4.20 15.20
C VAL A 40 6.31 -3.72 13.76
N ILE A 41 5.43 -2.75 13.53
CA ILE A 41 5.28 -2.04 12.26
C ILE A 41 5.87 -0.64 12.43
N THR A 42 6.70 -0.22 11.48
CA THR A 42 7.27 1.13 11.45
C THR A 42 6.95 1.83 10.14
N THR A 43 6.50 3.08 10.22
CA THR A 43 6.37 4.01 9.09
C THR A 43 7.45 5.09 9.18
N THR A 44 7.79 5.70 8.05
CA THR A 44 8.78 6.78 8.02
C THR A 44 8.31 7.96 7.19
N GLU A 45 8.81 9.14 7.52
CA GLU A 45 8.61 10.36 6.71
C GLU A 45 9.17 10.20 5.30
N ARG A 46 10.30 9.48 5.17
CA ARG A 46 10.91 9.14 3.88
C ARG A 46 9.90 8.56 2.89
N LEU A 47 8.95 7.75 3.37
CA LEU A 47 8.02 6.98 2.54
C LEU A 47 6.58 7.47 2.64
N ALA A 48 6.39 8.76 2.95
CA ALA A 48 5.07 9.39 3.11
C ALA A 48 4.11 8.62 4.05
N GLY A 49 4.66 7.93 5.06
CA GLY A 49 3.88 7.12 5.99
C GLY A 49 3.55 5.70 5.51
N ALA A 50 4.01 5.23 4.35
CA ALA A 50 3.97 3.81 3.97
C ALA A 50 4.71 2.93 4.99
N ILE A 51 4.33 1.65 5.09
CA ILE A 51 4.99 0.73 6.04
C ILE A 51 6.39 0.42 5.53
N HIS A 52 7.37 0.96 6.26
CA HIS A 52 8.78 0.78 6.00
C HIS A 52 9.24 -0.61 6.44
N SER A 53 8.85 -1.04 7.63
CA SER A 53 9.40 -2.22 8.29
C SER A 53 8.29 -3.01 9.00
N VAL A 54 8.40 -4.34 8.96
CA VAL A 54 7.61 -5.26 9.78
C VAL A 54 8.58 -6.24 10.39
N THR A 55 8.71 -6.23 11.72
CA THR A 55 9.60 -7.14 12.44
C THR A 55 8.86 -8.05 13.40
N TRP A 56 9.37 -9.27 13.57
CA TRP A 56 8.98 -10.18 14.63
C TRP A 56 10.12 -11.15 14.94
N ASN A 57 10.36 -11.42 16.22
CA ASN A 57 11.39 -12.36 16.70
C ASN A 57 12.78 -12.09 16.07
N GLY A 58 13.17 -10.81 16.05
CA GLY A 58 14.45 -10.34 15.52
C GLY A 58 14.58 -10.35 13.99
N LYS A 59 13.53 -10.73 13.25
CA LYS A 59 13.54 -10.81 11.79
C LYS A 59 12.78 -9.65 11.15
N GLU A 60 13.40 -9.03 10.15
CA GLU A 60 12.73 -8.11 9.21
C GLU A 60 12.05 -8.90 8.09
N PHE A 61 10.79 -8.54 7.80
CA PHE A 61 9.97 -9.15 6.76
C PHE A 61 9.88 -8.29 5.50
N ILE A 62 10.21 -6.99 5.56
CA ILE A 62 10.10 -6.06 4.43
C ILE A 62 11.49 -5.57 3.98
N ASN A 63 11.78 -5.72 2.69
CA ASN A 63 12.98 -5.16 2.05
C ASN A 63 12.72 -3.74 1.54
N SER A 64 12.83 -2.76 2.43
CA SER A 64 12.41 -1.37 2.18
C SER A 64 13.50 -0.47 1.60
N THR A 65 14.29 -0.98 0.66
CA THR A 65 15.52 -0.29 0.22
C THR A 65 15.26 0.96 -0.66
N ASP A 66 14.16 0.99 -1.43
CA ASP A 66 13.71 2.14 -2.25
C ASP A 66 12.19 2.32 -2.17
N HIS A 67 11.63 3.36 -2.80
CA HIS A 67 10.20 3.71 -2.79
C HIS A 67 9.27 2.71 -3.52
N GLY A 68 9.83 1.61 -4.06
CA GLY A 68 9.05 0.56 -4.72
C GLY A 68 8.80 -0.68 -3.85
N ARG A 69 9.46 -0.81 -2.69
CA ARG A 69 9.60 -2.09 -1.97
C ARG A 69 9.07 -2.11 -0.54
N GLN A 70 8.04 -1.32 -0.26
CA GLN A 70 7.37 -1.28 1.04
C GLN A 70 6.28 -2.37 1.16
N LEU A 71 5.72 -2.52 2.36
CA LEU A 71 4.36 -3.06 2.50
C LEU A 71 3.38 -1.92 2.19
N GLN A 72 2.89 -1.88 0.95
CA GLN A 72 2.19 -0.70 0.43
C GLN A 72 1.10 -1.04 -0.57
N SER A 73 0.35 -0.03 -1.00
CA SER A 73 -0.73 -0.13 -1.97
C SER A 73 -0.50 0.81 -3.18
N ALA A 74 -1.12 0.46 -4.30
CA ALA A 74 -1.04 1.24 -5.53
C ALA A 74 -2.26 1.02 -6.43
N THR A 75 -2.44 1.90 -7.42
CA THR A 75 -3.48 1.75 -8.44
C THR A 75 -2.92 1.92 -9.84
N ASN A 76 -3.53 1.30 -10.84
CA ASN A 76 -3.20 1.48 -12.24
C ASN A 76 -4.48 1.74 -13.03
N PHE A 77 -4.45 2.73 -13.93
CA PHE A 77 -5.61 3.07 -14.76
C PHE A 77 -5.27 3.13 -16.24
N ASP A 78 -6.32 3.07 -17.05
CA ASP A 78 -6.25 3.16 -18.50
C ASP A 78 -6.14 4.62 -18.98
N PHE A 79 -6.76 5.55 -18.25
CA PHE A 79 -6.74 7.00 -18.49
C PHE A 79 -7.06 7.33 -19.96
N GLY A 80 -8.23 6.84 -20.42
CA GLY A 80 -8.75 7.08 -21.77
C GLY A 80 -8.01 6.39 -22.91
N SER A 81 -7.04 5.52 -22.62
CA SER A 81 -6.25 4.75 -23.60
C SER A 81 -6.08 3.30 -23.12
N PRO A 82 -5.57 2.35 -23.91
CA PRO A 82 -5.35 0.98 -23.42
C PRO A 82 -4.57 0.96 -22.09
N MET A 83 -4.98 0.09 -21.16
CA MET A 83 -4.27 -0.07 -19.90
C MET A 83 -2.89 -0.67 -20.18
N ILE A 84 -1.87 0.03 -19.69
CA ILE A 84 -0.48 -0.41 -19.71
C ILE A 84 0.04 -0.20 -18.29
N PRO A 85 0.57 -1.24 -17.61
CA PRO A 85 1.10 -1.11 -16.26
C PRO A 85 2.06 0.07 -16.13
N GLU A 86 2.06 0.71 -14.96
CA GLU A 86 2.95 1.81 -14.55
C GLU A 86 2.76 3.14 -15.27
N THR A 87 2.10 3.16 -16.44
CA THR A 87 1.96 4.40 -17.25
C THR A 87 1.01 5.43 -16.68
N PHE A 88 0.03 5.03 -15.86
CA PHE A 88 -0.79 5.93 -15.03
C PHE A 88 -1.07 5.22 -13.71
N ASN A 89 -0.10 5.34 -12.81
CA ASN A 89 -0.01 4.50 -11.63
C ASN A 89 0.27 5.31 -10.37
N PRO A 90 -0.77 5.77 -9.66
CA PRO A 90 -0.61 6.31 -8.32
C PRO A 90 -0.06 5.25 -7.34
N THR A 91 0.95 5.61 -6.54
CA THR A 91 1.67 4.76 -5.60
C THR A 91 1.75 5.39 -4.22
N GLU A 92 1.68 4.55 -3.19
CA GLU A 92 1.65 5.02 -1.81
C GLU A 92 2.98 5.64 -1.36
N ALA A 93 4.08 4.88 -1.44
CA ALA A 93 5.32 5.29 -0.82
C ALA A 93 6.02 6.45 -1.55
N GLY A 94 5.81 6.61 -2.86
CA GLY A 94 6.44 7.63 -3.70
C GLY A 94 6.64 7.16 -5.14
N SER A 95 7.43 7.89 -5.90
CA SER A 95 7.74 7.62 -7.32
C SER A 95 9.04 6.84 -7.49
N VAL A 96 9.28 6.31 -8.70
CA VAL A 96 10.54 5.67 -9.07
C VAL A 96 11.72 6.64 -8.98
N ALA A 97 11.49 7.94 -9.21
CA ALA A 97 12.52 8.97 -9.17
C ALA A 97 13.06 9.23 -7.76
N ASP A 98 12.26 8.90 -6.73
CA ASP A 98 12.69 9.02 -5.34
C ASP A 98 13.76 7.97 -5.00
N GLY A 99 13.74 6.81 -5.68
CA GLY A 99 14.74 5.75 -5.55
C GLY A 99 15.01 5.35 -4.09
N ALA A 100 16.28 5.25 -3.72
CA ALA A 100 16.70 5.04 -2.32
C ALA A 100 16.82 6.34 -1.51
N GLY A 101 16.33 7.46 -2.06
CA GLY A 101 16.46 8.80 -1.51
C GLY A 101 15.73 9.01 -0.17
N PRO A 102 15.99 10.14 0.51
CA PRO A 102 15.47 10.41 1.84
C PRO A 102 14.04 10.99 1.86
N THR A 103 13.46 11.32 0.71
CA THR A 103 12.18 12.04 0.58
C THR A 103 11.26 11.34 -0.40
N SER A 104 9.95 11.43 -0.13
CA SER A 104 8.90 10.93 -1.01
C SER A 104 8.31 12.03 -1.88
N SER A 105 7.98 11.68 -3.12
CA SER A 105 7.10 12.45 -3.99
C SER A 105 5.63 12.38 -3.56
N SER A 106 5.20 11.33 -2.86
CA SER A 106 3.86 11.22 -2.25
C SER A 106 3.78 12.14 -1.04
N ARG A 107 2.56 12.59 -0.73
CA ARG A 107 2.34 13.55 0.37
C ARG A 107 1.51 12.93 1.48
N LEU A 108 2.08 12.84 2.67
CA LEU A 108 1.34 12.46 3.87
C LEU A 108 0.40 13.59 4.29
N LEU A 109 -0.89 13.29 4.37
CA LEU A 109 -1.92 14.26 4.77
C LEU A 109 -2.31 14.09 6.24
N HIS A 110 -2.25 12.86 6.75
CA HIS A 110 -2.67 12.54 8.10
C HIS A 110 -2.06 11.23 8.60
N LEU A 111 -1.66 11.17 9.87
CA LEU A 111 -1.20 9.96 10.54
C LEU A 111 -1.72 9.94 11.99
N ILE A 112 -2.31 8.82 12.39
CA ILE A 112 -2.60 8.50 13.79
C ILE A 112 -2.05 7.11 14.07
N ALA A 113 -1.32 6.96 15.17
CA ALA A 113 -0.92 5.66 15.67
C ALA A 113 -1.18 5.60 17.17
N HIS A 114 -1.74 4.49 17.62
CA HIS A 114 -2.03 4.23 19.03
C HIS A 114 -1.97 2.74 19.28
N GLU A 115 -1.15 2.31 20.25
CA GLU A 115 -0.98 0.91 20.64
C GLU A 115 -0.67 -0.01 19.44
N ASN A 116 -1.62 -0.86 19.07
CA ASN A 116 -1.55 -1.82 17.98
C ASN A 116 -2.26 -1.34 16.70
N ARG A 117 -2.66 -0.06 16.64
CA ARG A 117 -3.34 0.55 15.50
C ARG A 117 -2.53 1.67 14.85
N LEU A 118 -2.66 1.75 13.52
CA LEU A 118 -2.10 2.79 12.67
C LEU A 118 -3.14 3.18 11.63
N GLN A 119 -3.30 4.47 11.37
CA GLN A 119 -4.06 5.00 10.25
C GLN A 119 -3.23 6.07 9.56
N THR A 120 -3.14 6.03 8.23
CA THR A 120 -2.57 7.12 7.44
C THR A 120 -3.50 7.49 6.31
N THR A 121 -3.52 8.77 5.93
CA THR A 121 -4.11 9.25 4.68
C THR A 121 -3.04 9.97 3.90
N ILE A 122 -2.89 9.64 2.62
CA ILE A 122 -1.87 10.19 1.74
C ILE A 122 -2.51 10.67 0.42
N GLN A 123 -1.87 11.64 -0.21
CA GLN A 123 -2.03 11.95 -1.63
C GLN A 123 -0.91 11.21 -2.38
N MET A 124 -1.29 10.29 -3.25
CA MET A 124 -0.34 9.42 -3.95
C MET A 124 0.40 10.20 -5.05
N ALA A 125 1.69 9.96 -5.21
CA ALA A 125 2.43 10.34 -6.41
C ALA A 125 2.22 9.31 -7.52
N PHE A 126 2.43 9.71 -8.77
CA PHE A 126 2.56 8.76 -9.86
C PHE A 126 3.92 8.06 -9.78
N TRP A 127 3.94 6.75 -10.03
CA TRP A 127 5.16 5.94 -10.07
C TRP A 127 6.17 6.51 -11.06
N LEU A 128 5.74 6.83 -12.27
CA LEU A 128 6.57 7.48 -13.27
C LEU A 128 6.44 9.01 -13.17
N PRO A 129 7.54 9.77 -13.13
CA PRO A 129 7.47 11.21 -13.32
C PRO A 129 7.04 11.56 -14.75
N PRO A 130 6.53 12.79 -14.99
CA PRO A 130 6.21 13.25 -16.34
C PRO A 130 7.38 13.06 -17.32
N GLY A 131 7.11 12.50 -18.49
CA GLY A 131 8.13 12.16 -19.49
C GLY A 131 8.88 10.85 -19.24
N GLY A 132 8.62 10.17 -18.11
CA GLY A 132 9.09 8.81 -17.87
C GLY A 132 8.44 7.78 -18.81
N ASN A 133 8.91 6.54 -18.76
CA ASN A 133 8.32 5.43 -19.50
C ASN A 133 8.49 4.10 -18.77
N SER A 134 7.60 3.16 -19.05
CA SER A 134 7.71 1.77 -18.63
C SER A 134 7.34 0.85 -19.79
N LEU A 135 8.12 -0.22 -19.99
CA LEU A 135 7.92 -1.19 -21.07
C LEU A 135 7.84 -0.53 -22.47
N GLY A 136 8.59 0.56 -22.68
CA GLY A 136 8.58 1.33 -23.93
C GLY A 136 7.36 2.24 -24.12
N ASN A 137 6.49 2.37 -23.12
CA ASN A 137 5.30 3.21 -23.17
C ASN A 137 5.46 4.44 -22.27
N PRO A 138 5.16 5.65 -22.75
CA PRO A 138 5.32 6.86 -21.97
C PRO A 138 4.34 6.93 -20.81
N ALA A 139 4.77 7.61 -19.75
CA ALA A 139 3.92 8.04 -18.65
C ALA A 139 2.80 8.95 -19.18
N LYS A 140 1.58 8.73 -18.70
CA LYS A 140 0.38 9.46 -19.13
C LYS A 140 0.09 10.69 -18.27
N ASN A 141 0.65 10.75 -17.06
CA ASN A 141 0.55 11.88 -16.14
C ASN A 141 1.38 13.10 -16.60
N GLN A 142 0.90 14.29 -16.24
CA GLN A 142 1.56 15.57 -16.52
C GLN A 142 2.19 16.20 -15.27
N THR A 143 1.89 15.65 -14.10
CA THR A 143 2.42 16.07 -12.79
C THR A 143 3.04 14.88 -12.07
N VAL A 144 3.88 15.14 -11.07
CA VAL A 144 4.43 14.10 -10.19
C VAL A 144 3.38 13.61 -9.19
N LEU A 145 2.70 14.55 -8.52
CA LEU A 145 1.65 14.24 -7.56
C LEU A 145 0.31 14.04 -8.27
N SER A 146 -0.44 13.00 -7.89
CA SER A 146 -1.79 12.72 -8.40
C SER A 146 -2.86 13.37 -7.54
N ASN A 147 -4.11 13.39 -8.00
CA ASN A 147 -5.27 13.76 -7.18
C ASN A 147 -5.88 12.55 -6.44
N HIS A 148 -5.26 11.37 -6.56
CA HIS A 148 -5.73 10.16 -5.89
C HIS A 148 -5.28 10.16 -4.43
N THR A 149 -6.18 9.71 -3.56
CA THR A 149 -5.89 9.54 -2.13
C THR A 149 -5.93 8.08 -1.73
N LEU A 150 -5.13 7.73 -0.72
CA LEU A 150 -5.20 6.44 -0.07
C LEU A 150 -5.28 6.66 1.43
N THR A 151 -6.33 6.13 2.05
CA THR A 151 -6.35 5.92 3.50
C THR A 151 -6.11 4.46 3.80
N LYS A 152 -5.09 4.15 4.62
CA LYS A 152 -4.91 2.81 5.19
C LYS A 152 -5.21 2.80 6.68
N ARG A 153 -5.80 1.71 7.16
CA ARG A 153 -5.98 1.39 8.58
C ARG A 153 -5.39 0.02 8.83
N VAL A 154 -4.58 -0.06 9.87
CA VAL A 154 -3.80 -1.24 10.21
C VAL A 154 -4.03 -1.55 11.66
N GLN A 155 -4.36 -2.79 11.96
CA GLN A 155 -4.47 -3.32 13.31
C GLN A 155 -3.63 -4.59 13.43
N ILE A 156 -2.68 -4.60 14.37
CA ILE A 156 -1.87 -5.77 14.70
C ILE A 156 -2.58 -6.56 15.79
N GLY A 157 -2.89 -7.82 15.48
CA GLY A 157 -3.69 -8.69 16.34
C GLY A 157 -5.18 -8.41 16.21
N ILE A 158 -5.92 -9.46 15.85
CA ILE A 158 -7.39 -9.49 15.93
C ILE A 158 -7.82 -10.51 16.99
N GLU A 159 -9.11 -10.56 17.31
CA GLU A 159 -9.65 -11.42 18.38
C GLU A 159 -9.13 -12.87 18.28
N GLY A 160 -8.35 -13.32 19.27
CA GLY A 160 -7.77 -14.68 19.32
C GLY A 160 -6.67 -14.99 18.30
N LEU A 161 -6.27 -14.02 17.46
CA LEU A 161 -5.25 -14.18 16.42
C LEU A 161 -4.23 -13.03 16.48
N PRO A 162 -3.31 -13.04 17.47
CA PRO A 162 -2.32 -11.98 17.66
C PRO A 162 -1.32 -11.84 16.50
N GLN A 163 -1.16 -12.88 15.69
CA GLN A 163 -0.25 -12.95 14.54
C GLN A 163 -0.79 -12.33 13.25
N VAL A 164 -2.05 -11.89 13.26
CA VAL A 164 -2.74 -11.34 12.09
C VAL A 164 -2.68 -9.82 12.13
N ILE A 165 -2.23 -9.22 11.04
CA ILE A 165 -2.34 -7.80 10.74
C ILE A 165 -3.56 -7.61 9.84
N GLU A 166 -4.61 -6.98 10.35
CA GLU A 166 -5.72 -6.50 9.52
C GLU A 166 -5.30 -5.20 8.83
N TYR A 167 -5.43 -5.16 7.51
CA TYR A 167 -5.01 -4.07 6.65
C TYR A 167 -6.18 -3.65 5.75
N GLU A 168 -6.78 -2.51 6.05
CA GLU A 168 -7.87 -1.93 5.28
C GLU A 168 -7.37 -0.74 4.47
N THR A 169 -7.76 -0.68 3.21
CA THR A 169 -7.45 0.42 2.30
C THR A 169 -8.72 1.06 1.78
N THR A 170 -8.70 2.39 1.65
CA THR A 170 -9.70 3.18 0.95
C THR A 170 -8.99 4.02 -0.10
N PHE A 171 -9.22 3.70 -1.38
CA PHE A 171 -8.71 4.48 -2.51
C PHE A 171 -9.76 5.50 -2.93
N GLY A 172 -9.45 6.79 -2.83
CA GLY A 172 -10.30 7.87 -3.29
C GLY A 172 -9.90 8.30 -4.71
N LEU A 173 -10.78 8.07 -5.68
CA LEU A 173 -10.58 8.47 -7.07
C LEU A 173 -11.09 9.91 -7.31
N PRO A 174 -10.33 10.73 -8.05
CA PRO A 174 -10.69 12.12 -8.29
C PRO A 174 -11.78 12.26 -9.37
N ILE A 175 -12.60 13.32 -9.26
CA ILE A 175 -13.78 13.56 -10.10
C ILE A 175 -13.46 14.08 -11.52
N ASP A 176 -12.24 14.59 -11.72
CA ASP A 176 -11.77 15.19 -12.97
C ASP A 176 -11.04 14.20 -13.88
N GLU A 177 -10.95 12.92 -13.47
CA GLU A 177 -10.36 11.85 -14.26
C GLU A 177 -11.42 10.90 -14.81
N GLN A 178 -11.18 10.37 -16.02
CA GLN A 178 -12.04 9.39 -16.66
C GLN A 178 -11.25 8.11 -16.95
N HIS A 179 -11.78 6.99 -16.48
CA HIS A 179 -11.20 5.66 -16.68
C HIS A 179 -12.30 4.67 -17.03
N ASN A 180 -12.01 3.66 -17.85
CA ASN A 180 -12.90 2.51 -18.04
C ASN A 180 -12.34 1.24 -17.39
N PHE A 181 -11.12 1.31 -16.88
CA PHE A 181 -10.46 0.24 -16.18
C PHE A 181 -9.62 0.78 -15.03
N ALA A 182 -9.78 0.14 -13.87
CA ALA A 182 -8.98 0.35 -12.68
C ALA A 182 -8.41 -0.99 -12.21
N GLN A 183 -7.13 -1.02 -11.89
CA GLN A 183 -6.51 -2.09 -11.13
C GLN A 183 -6.07 -1.54 -9.78
N PHE A 184 -6.53 -2.15 -8.71
CA PHE A 184 -6.14 -1.85 -7.34
C PHE A 184 -5.17 -2.93 -6.88
N GLU A 185 -3.89 -2.58 -6.71
CA GLU A 185 -2.96 -3.39 -5.91
C GLU A 185 -3.21 -3.04 -4.46
N VAL A 186 -4.19 -3.74 -3.87
CA VAL A 186 -4.71 -3.42 -2.53
C VAL A 186 -3.62 -3.57 -1.47
N LEU A 187 -2.73 -4.54 -1.66
CA LEU A 187 -1.55 -4.70 -0.84
C LEU A 187 -0.47 -5.46 -1.61
N THR A 188 0.77 -5.01 -1.46
CA THR A 188 1.96 -5.72 -1.88
C THR A 188 2.96 -5.77 -0.75
N GLY A 189 3.67 -6.90 -0.62
CA GLY A 189 4.78 -7.08 0.31
C GLY A 189 6.03 -7.51 -0.43
N TYR A 190 7.12 -6.77 -0.24
CA TYR A 190 8.45 -7.10 -0.77
C TYR A 190 9.31 -7.65 0.36
N MET A 191 9.64 -8.93 0.32
CA MET A 191 10.42 -9.59 1.37
C MET A 191 11.87 -9.80 0.95
N PRO A 192 12.81 -9.87 1.92
CA PRO A 192 14.17 -10.35 1.68
C PRO A 192 14.21 -11.69 0.93
N PRO A 193 15.26 -11.96 0.13
CA PRO A 193 15.28 -13.08 -0.81
C PRO A 193 15.30 -14.45 -0.13
N GLU A 194 15.63 -14.52 1.16
CA GLU A 194 15.56 -15.76 1.94
C GLU A 194 14.13 -16.25 2.22
N PHE A 195 13.09 -15.46 1.92
CA PHE A 195 11.70 -15.94 1.88
C PHE A 195 11.42 -16.67 0.56
N ASP A 196 12.26 -17.64 0.21
CA ASP A 196 12.33 -18.31 -1.10
C ASP A 196 11.43 -19.55 -1.24
N HIS A 197 10.72 -19.95 -0.19
CA HIS A 197 9.78 -21.08 -0.24
C HIS A 197 8.34 -20.59 -0.40
N PHE A 198 7.78 -20.81 -1.59
CA PHE A 198 6.50 -20.25 -2.00
C PHE A 198 5.41 -21.32 -1.91
N PHE A 199 4.31 -20.98 -1.27
CA PHE A 199 3.14 -21.83 -1.14
C PHE A 199 1.87 -21.06 -1.46
N THR A 200 0.82 -21.82 -1.77
CA THR A 200 -0.54 -21.31 -1.91
C THR A 200 -1.45 -22.04 -0.92
N TYR A 201 -2.47 -21.34 -0.42
CA TYR A 201 -3.48 -21.89 0.50
C TYR A 201 -4.85 -21.86 -0.19
N ASP A 202 -5.48 -23.00 -0.38
CA ASP A 202 -6.82 -23.07 -0.95
C ASP A 202 -7.88 -22.85 0.14
N LEU A 203 -8.59 -21.73 0.08
CA LEU A 203 -9.67 -21.39 1.03
C LEU A 203 -10.84 -22.39 1.00
N ALA A 204 -11.08 -23.08 -0.11
CA ALA A 204 -12.19 -24.03 -0.22
C ALA A 204 -11.89 -25.36 0.48
N THR A 205 -10.64 -25.84 0.37
CA THR A 205 -10.24 -27.16 0.88
C THR A 205 -9.40 -27.10 2.15
N GLY A 206 -8.81 -25.95 2.44
CA GLY A 206 -7.81 -25.77 3.50
C GLY A 206 -6.44 -26.36 3.16
N GLU A 207 -6.23 -26.81 1.91
CA GLU A 207 -4.97 -27.42 1.49
C GLU A 207 -3.88 -26.36 1.24
N ILE A 208 -2.64 -26.71 1.62
CA ILE A 208 -1.45 -25.93 1.32
C ILE A 208 -0.59 -26.70 0.33
N MET A 209 -0.24 -26.04 -0.77
CA MET A 209 0.57 -26.63 -1.82
C MET A 209 1.79 -25.74 -2.13
N PRO A 210 2.98 -26.34 -2.33
CA PRO A 210 4.09 -25.61 -2.93
C PRO A 210 3.70 -25.06 -4.31
N ILE A 211 4.19 -23.88 -4.66
CA ILE A 211 3.98 -23.28 -5.96
C ILE A 211 5.31 -22.79 -6.54
N SER A 212 5.39 -22.68 -7.87
CA SER A 212 6.57 -22.09 -8.52
C SER A 212 6.78 -20.64 -8.08
N VAL A 213 8.03 -20.16 -8.18
CA VAL A 213 8.45 -18.79 -7.82
C VAL A 213 7.74 -17.71 -8.66
N GLY A 214 7.13 -18.09 -9.79
CA GLY A 214 6.50 -17.16 -10.74
C GLY A 214 7.45 -16.74 -11.88
N PRO A 215 7.22 -15.59 -12.53
CA PRO A 215 6.21 -14.59 -12.20
C PRO A 215 4.78 -15.04 -12.59
N GLY A 216 3.77 -14.53 -11.89
CA GLY A 216 2.38 -14.65 -12.32
C GLY A 216 1.36 -14.56 -11.19
N GLU A 217 0.11 -14.31 -11.58
CA GLU A 217 -1.04 -14.24 -10.69
C GLU A 217 -1.82 -15.55 -10.66
N GLN A 218 -2.50 -15.82 -9.54
CA GLN A 218 -3.37 -16.97 -9.34
C GLN A 218 -4.49 -16.64 -8.33
N LYS A 219 -5.42 -17.57 -8.06
CA LYS A 219 -6.69 -17.30 -7.36
C LYS A 219 -6.66 -17.40 -5.84
N HIS A 220 -5.65 -18.06 -5.28
CA HIS A 220 -5.61 -18.49 -3.89
C HIS A 220 -4.61 -17.65 -3.07
N PRO A 221 -4.78 -17.49 -1.77
CA PRO A 221 -3.79 -16.85 -0.89
C PRO A 221 -2.37 -17.42 -1.03
N LEU A 222 -1.36 -16.57 -0.81
CA LEU A 222 0.06 -16.93 -0.89
C LEU A 222 0.72 -16.92 0.50
N ILE A 223 1.68 -17.83 0.70
CA ILE A 223 2.56 -17.89 1.87
C ILE A 223 3.99 -17.96 1.36
N PHE A 224 4.85 -17.02 1.77
CA PHE A 224 6.29 -17.08 1.51
C PHE A 224 7.00 -17.36 2.83
N ALA A 225 7.94 -18.32 2.82
CA ALA A 225 8.64 -18.75 4.02
C ALA A 225 10.14 -18.88 3.78
N THR A 226 10.88 -18.80 4.87
CA THR A 226 12.29 -19.19 4.94
C THR A 226 12.44 -20.71 4.88
N ALA A 227 13.59 -21.18 4.38
CA ALA A 227 13.87 -22.62 4.24
C ALA A 227 13.72 -23.42 5.55
N ASP A 228 14.10 -22.82 6.69
CA ASP A 228 13.98 -23.44 8.01
C ASP A 228 12.59 -23.25 8.66
N LYS A 229 11.67 -22.59 7.96
CA LYS A 229 10.27 -22.36 8.36
C LYS A 229 10.11 -21.56 9.65
N LYS A 230 11.16 -20.92 10.16
CA LYS A 230 11.07 -20.05 11.35
C LYS A 230 10.39 -18.72 11.08
N TYR A 231 10.36 -18.31 9.82
CA TYR A 231 9.72 -17.07 9.39
C TYR A 231 8.90 -17.32 8.14
N ALA A 232 7.63 -16.96 8.20
CA ALA A 232 6.66 -17.03 7.13
C ALA A 232 5.76 -15.78 7.14
N MET A 233 5.37 -15.34 5.96
CA MET A 233 4.43 -14.25 5.74
C MET A 233 3.37 -14.68 4.74
N ALA A 234 2.10 -14.42 5.04
CA ALA A 234 1.01 -14.72 4.12
C ALA A 234 0.13 -13.49 3.85
N CYS A 235 -0.45 -13.41 2.65
CA CYS A 235 -1.53 -12.47 2.31
C CYS A 235 -2.80 -13.26 2.01
N VAL A 236 -3.90 -12.90 2.67
CA VAL A 236 -5.24 -13.41 2.38
C VAL A 236 -6.25 -12.28 2.39
N ILE A 237 -7.15 -12.29 1.43
CA ILE A 237 -8.31 -11.41 1.38
C ILE A 237 -9.55 -12.26 1.69
N PRO A 238 -10.49 -11.79 2.52
CA PRO A 238 -11.78 -12.46 2.70
C PRO A 238 -12.47 -12.73 1.36
N PRO A 239 -13.18 -13.85 1.22
CA PRO A 239 -14.09 -14.05 0.10
C PRO A 239 -15.09 -12.88 0.05
N VAL A 240 -15.13 -12.17 -1.07
CA VAL A 240 -16.08 -11.09 -1.33
C VAL A 240 -16.78 -11.40 -2.63
N GLU A 241 -18.11 -11.31 -2.63
CA GLU A 241 -18.89 -11.31 -3.85
C GLU A 241 -18.82 -9.92 -4.47
N PHE A 242 -18.33 -9.85 -5.71
CA PHE A 242 -18.31 -8.59 -6.43
C PHE A 242 -19.47 -8.51 -7.42
N SER A 243 -19.95 -7.27 -7.60
CA SER A 243 -20.89 -6.93 -8.67
C SER A 243 -20.23 -7.04 -10.05
N GLU A 244 -21.05 -6.92 -11.10
CA GLU A 244 -20.58 -6.94 -12.48
C GLU A 244 -19.42 -5.97 -12.73
N GLY A 245 -18.45 -6.42 -13.54
CA GLY A 245 -17.27 -5.63 -13.94
C GLY A 245 -16.05 -5.83 -13.05
N TRP A 246 -16.19 -6.41 -11.86
CA TRP A 246 -15.08 -6.73 -10.98
C TRP A 246 -14.45 -8.09 -11.29
N GLN A 247 -13.14 -8.19 -11.07
CA GLN A 247 -12.35 -9.42 -11.12
C GLN A 247 -11.34 -9.41 -9.98
N GLY A 248 -11.17 -10.57 -9.34
CA GLY A 248 -10.24 -10.79 -8.24
C GLY A 248 -10.91 -11.47 -7.05
N PRO A 249 -10.18 -11.63 -5.93
CA PRO A 249 -8.78 -11.25 -5.77
C PRO A 249 -7.88 -12.11 -6.67
N ALA A 250 -6.81 -11.52 -7.18
CA ALA A 250 -5.72 -12.25 -7.81
C ALA A 250 -4.43 -12.01 -7.01
N TYR A 251 -3.73 -13.10 -6.71
CA TYR A 251 -2.53 -13.12 -5.89
C TYR A 251 -1.31 -13.36 -6.78
N GLY A 252 -0.45 -12.35 -6.92
CA GLY A 252 0.77 -12.45 -7.71
C GLY A 252 1.97 -12.84 -6.87
N ARG A 253 2.91 -13.53 -7.50
CA ARG A 253 4.19 -13.94 -6.92
C ARG A 253 5.31 -13.65 -7.90
N PHE A 254 6.39 -13.07 -7.41
CA PHE A 254 7.52 -12.62 -8.22
C PHE A 254 8.83 -12.77 -7.44
N ALA A 255 9.91 -13.03 -8.16
CA ALA A 255 11.27 -12.89 -7.66
C ALA A 255 12.05 -11.93 -8.56
N PHE A 256 12.83 -11.07 -7.94
CA PHE A 256 13.69 -10.10 -8.63
C PHE A 256 15.14 -10.33 -8.17
N PRO A 257 15.86 -11.30 -8.77
CA PRO A 257 17.19 -11.68 -8.33
C PRO A 257 18.17 -10.51 -8.31
N ASP A 258 18.14 -9.66 -9.34
CA ASP A 258 19.01 -8.48 -9.47
C ASP A 258 18.76 -7.41 -8.39
N HIS A 259 17.58 -7.45 -7.75
CA HIS A 259 17.20 -6.54 -6.68
C HIS A 259 17.20 -7.22 -5.30
N HIS A 260 17.60 -8.49 -5.24
CA HIS A 260 17.63 -9.30 -4.02
C HIS A 260 16.33 -9.20 -3.22
N VAL A 261 15.20 -9.45 -3.88
CA VAL A 261 13.87 -9.31 -3.26
C VAL A 261 12.86 -10.26 -3.91
N VAL A 262 11.92 -10.75 -3.11
CA VAL A 262 10.73 -11.48 -3.58
C VAL A 262 9.47 -10.67 -3.25
N LYS A 263 8.42 -10.81 -4.04
CA LYS A 263 7.19 -10.01 -3.92
C LYS A 263 5.98 -10.93 -3.99
N TRP A 264 5.04 -10.76 -3.07
CA TRP A 264 3.65 -11.09 -3.35
C TRP A 264 2.83 -9.80 -3.47
N ASN A 265 1.77 -9.84 -4.25
CA ASN A 265 0.74 -8.80 -4.27
C ASN A 265 -0.65 -9.41 -4.32
N CYS A 266 -1.62 -8.59 -3.96
CA CYS A 266 -3.03 -8.94 -3.94
C CYS A 266 -3.75 -7.84 -4.73
N VAL A 267 -4.40 -8.19 -5.85
CA VAL A 267 -4.99 -7.22 -6.80
C VAL A 267 -6.47 -7.46 -7.07
N TYR A 268 -7.20 -6.37 -7.27
CA TYR A 268 -8.54 -6.34 -7.85
C TYR A 268 -8.54 -5.53 -9.14
N ARG A 269 -9.44 -5.87 -10.04
CA ARG A 269 -9.65 -5.14 -11.29
C ARG A 269 -11.12 -4.82 -11.45
N TYR A 270 -11.41 -3.61 -11.89
CA TYR A 270 -12.74 -3.16 -12.20
C TYR A 270 -12.79 -2.60 -13.61
N ARG A 271 -13.73 -3.09 -14.40
CA ARG A 271 -14.00 -2.61 -15.76
C ARG A 271 -15.44 -2.15 -15.85
N ASN A 272 -15.64 -0.93 -16.33
CA ASN A 272 -16.96 -0.37 -16.58
C ASN A 272 -16.92 0.44 -17.87
N SER A 273 -17.74 0.07 -18.85
CA SER A 273 -17.82 0.78 -20.14
C SER A 273 -18.45 2.16 -20.04
N SER A 274 -19.21 2.43 -18.98
CA SER A 274 -19.80 3.73 -18.68
C SER A 274 -18.87 4.62 -17.84
N GLY A 275 -17.65 4.15 -17.57
CA GLY A 275 -16.68 4.82 -16.70
C GLY A 275 -16.62 4.22 -15.30
N VAL A 276 -15.40 4.14 -14.75
CA VAL A 276 -15.13 3.85 -13.34
C VAL A 276 -15.54 5.07 -12.52
N PRO A 277 -16.49 4.95 -11.58
CA PRO A 277 -16.93 6.09 -10.78
C PRO A 277 -15.79 6.71 -9.96
N ALA A 278 -15.75 8.04 -9.93
CA ALA A 278 -14.95 8.79 -8.96
C ALA A 278 -15.60 8.67 -7.58
N SER A 279 -15.06 7.77 -6.76
CA SER A 279 -15.60 7.39 -5.45
C SER A 279 -14.49 6.78 -4.60
N ASP A 280 -14.82 6.48 -3.36
CA ASP A 280 -14.01 5.65 -2.48
C ASP A 280 -14.21 4.17 -2.78
N TYR A 281 -13.11 3.43 -2.90
CA TYR A 281 -13.06 1.98 -3.07
C TYR A 281 -12.37 1.35 -1.88
N GLN A 282 -13.07 0.48 -1.15
CA GLN A 282 -12.61 -0.09 0.10
C GLN A 282 -12.28 -1.58 -0.04
N PHE A 283 -11.16 -1.99 0.55
CA PHE A 283 -10.71 -3.37 0.57
C PHE A 283 -10.14 -3.72 1.93
N ARG A 284 -10.33 -4.96 2.35
CA ARG A 284 -9.74 -5.53 3.56
C ARG A 284 -8.85 -6.71 3.20
N THR A 285 -7.64 -6.69 3.71
CA THR A 285 -6.63 -7.75 3.55
C THR A 285 -6.12 -8.13 4.93
N TYR A 286 -5.76 -9.40 5.10
CA TYR A 286 -5.07 -9.88 6.29
C TYR A 286 -3.68 -10.35 5.90
N VAL A 287 -2.69 -9.90 6.68
CA VAL A 287 -1.31 -10.37 6.59
C VAL A 287 -1.00 -11.17 7.84
N LEU A 288 -0.45 -12.37 7.68
CA LEU A 288 -0.03 -13.20 8.81
C LEU A 288 1.49 -13.20 8.91
N ILE A 289 2.01 -13.02 10.12
CA ILE A 289 3.44 -12.98 10.43
C ILE A 289 3.74 -13.98 11.54
N GLY A 290 4.75 -14.83 11.36
CA GLY A 290 5.18 -15.76 12.40
C GLY A 290 6.10 -16.83 11.87
N ASP A 291 6.24 -17.92 12.62
CA ASP A 291 6.74 -19.16 12.08
C ASP A 291 5.67 -19.86 11.21
N TRP A 292 6.04 -20.98 10.60
CA TRP A 292 5.14 -21.75 9.76
C TRP A 292 3.85 -22.18 10.47
N GLU A 293 3.94 -22.65 11.71
CA GLU A 293 2.75 -23.14 12.43
C GLU A 293 1.79 -21.99 12.77
N LEU A 294 2.31 -20.86 13.24
CA LEU A 294 1.51 -19.67 13.54
C LEU A 294 0.77 -19.15 12.30
N VAL A 295 1.45 -19.11 11.15
CA VAL A 295 0.86 -18.64 9.88
C VAL A 295 -0.18 -19.63 9.37
N VAL A 296 0.12 -20.92 9.32
CA VAL A 296 -0.82 -21.93 8.80
C VAL A 296 -2.06 -22.06 9.69
N ASN A 297 -1.88 -22.13 11.01
CA ASN A 297 -3.00 -22.20 11.94
C ASN A 297 -3.83 -20.91 11.90
N GLY A 298 -3.18 -19.76 11.76
CA GLY A 298 -3.87 -18.47 11.61
C GLY A 298 -4.69 -18.39 10.34
N LEU A 299 -4.18 -18.89 9.20
CA LEU A 299 -4.93 -18.98 7.95
C LEU A 299 -6.13 -19.91 8.08
N ALA A 300 -5.95 -21.08 8.68
CA ALA A 300 -7.04 -22.03 8.91
C ALA A 300 -8.14 -21.42 9.79
N GLU A 301 -7.77 -20.67 10.83
CA GLU A 301 -8.73 -20.02 11.71
C GLU A 301 -9.43 -18.82 11.06
N LEU A 302 -8.70 -17.99 10.31
CA LEU A 302 -9.30 -16.93 9.48
C LEU A 302 -10.29 -17.51 8.47
N ASN A 303 -9.93 -18.61 7.81
CA ASN A 303 -10.78 -19.25 6.82
C ASN A 303 -12.10 -19.72 7.42
N LYS A 304 -12.10 -20.23 8.67
CA LYS A 304 -13.35 -20.56 9.38
C LYS A 304 -14.22 -19.33 9.65
N ARG A 305 -13.62 -18.17 9.91
CA ARG A 305 -14.35 -16.90 10.15
C ARG A 305 -14.93 -16.30 8.88
N PHE A 306 -14.45 -16.74 7.71
CA PHE A 306 -14.96 -16.30 6.42
C PHE A 306 -16.18 -17.11 5.94
N GLN A 307 -16.46 -18.25 6.58
CA GLN A 307 -17.60 -19.13 6.29
C GLN A 307 -18.80 -18.77 7.16
#